data_AF-A0A0D7Q624-F1
#
_entry.id   AF-A0A0D7Q624-F1
#
_cell.length_a   1.000
_cell.length_b   1.000
_cell.length_c   1.000
_cell.angle_alpha   90.00
_cell.angle_beta   90.00
_cell.angle_gamma   90.00
#
_symmetry.space_group_name_H-M   'P 1'
#
loop_
_entity.id
_entity.type
_entity.pdbx_description
1 polymer ?
#
loop_
_entity_poly.entity_id
_entity_poly.type
_entity_poly.pdbx_seq_one_letter_code
_entity_poly.pdbx_strand_id
1 'polypeptide(L)'
;MTNLLTRTLLAAAFAALTTSAFAQEATPWELKTDMGYAYDKDGKTSSYKMGTNNAGKLLKGAKKVPPGTLFFIGHNGQLYMRSGPYLEGDKFMFGSN
;
A
#
# COMPACT_ATOMS: atom_id res chain seq x y z
N MET A 1 -57.86 1.61 7.39
CA MET A 1 -57.37 1.97 6.04
C MET A 1 -56.06 2.74 6.17
N THR A 2 -54.96 2.10 5.75
CA THR A 2 -53.92 2.68 4.88
C THR A 2 -53.11 3.92 5.31
N ASN A 3 -52.98 4.29 6.59
CA ASN A 3 -52.09 5.44 6.94
C ASN A 3 -50.87 5.15 7.82
N LEU A 4 -50.79 3.99 8.49
CA LEU A 4 -49.62 3.64 9.30
C LEU A 4 -48.56 2.88 8.51
N LEU A 5 -48.98 2.07 7.53
CA LEU A 5 -48.10 1.24 6.70
C LEU A 5 -47.33 2.05 5.64
N THR A 6 -47.86 3.22 5.25
CA THR A 6 -47.28 4.06 4.19
C THR A 6 -46.10 4.90 4.68
N ARG A 7 -45.99 5.14 5.99
CA ARG A 7 -44.89 5.96 6.58
C ARG A 7 -43.65 5.14 6.93
N THR A 8 -43.79 3.85 7.22
CA THR A 8 -42.65 2.97 7.53
C THR A 8 -41.94 2.42 6.30
N LEU A 9 -42.60 2.41 5.13
CA LEU A 9 -41.98 1.92 3.88
C LEU A 9 -41.02 2.91 3.21
N LEU A 10 -41.08 4.21 3.55
CA LEU A 10 -40.22 5.21 2.90
C LEU A 10 -38.87 5.44 3.62
N ALA A 11 -38.73 4.99 4.87
CA ALA A 11 -37.46 5.08 5.60
C ALA A 11 -36.48 3.96 5.25
N ALA A 12 -36.96 2.85 4.69
CA ALA A 12 -36.14 1.68 4.36
C ALA A 12 -35.38 1.80 3.02
N ALA A 13 -35.75 2.76 2.17
CA ALA A 13 -35.16 2.89 0.83
C ALA A 13 -33.85 3.68 0.78
N PHE A 14 -33.47 4.39 1.84
CA PHE A 14 -32.27 5.26 1.86
C PHE A 14 -31.07 4.70 2.64
N ALA A 15 -31.23 3.57 3.35
CA ALA A 15 -30.14 2.98 4.12
C ALA A 15 -29.15 2.16 3.26
N ALA A 16 -29.46 1.91 1.98
CA ALA A 16 -28.65 1.08 1.09
C ALA A 16 -27.59 1.86 0.28
N LEU A 17 -27.43 3.17 0.51
CA LEU A 17 -26.55 4.04 -0.30
C LEU A 17 -25.38 4.66 0.48
N THR A 18 -24.86 3.99 1.50
CA THR A 18 -23.61 4.44 2.16
C THR A 18 -22.45 3.54 1.79
N THR A 19 -21.86 3.90 0.65
CA THR A 19 -20.46 3.72 0.27
C THR A 19 -19.92 2.29 0.39
N SER A 20 -20.06 1.53 -0.68
CA SER A 20 -18.94 0.71 -1.13
C SER A 20 -17.74 1.65 -1.29
N ALA A 21 -16.91 1.74 -0.25
CA ALA A 21 -15.58 2.29 -0.40
C ALA A 21 -14.92 1.41 -1.46
N PHE A 22 -14.83 1.92 -2.68
CA PHE A 22 -13.95 1.34 -3.68
C PHE A 22 -12.63 1.16 -2.98
N ALA A 23 -12.22 -0.09 -2.76
CA ALA A 23 -10.86 -0.39 -2.40
C ALA A 23 -10.06 0.20 -3.57
N GLN A 24 -9.56 1.42 -3.39
CA GLN A 24 -8.68 2.07 -4.34
C GLN A 24 -7.54 1.08 -4.47
N GLU A 25 -7.52 0.35 -5.58
CA GLU A 25 -6.56 -0.70 -5.83
C GLU A 25 -5.20 -0.06 -5.60
N ALA A 26 -4.56 -0.41 -4.47
CA ALA A 26 -3.37 0.28 -4.04
C ALA A 26 -2.35 0.02 -5.14
N THR A 27 -2.02 1.08 -5.88
CA THR A 27 -1.18 0.95 -7.07
C THR A 27 0.06 0.15 -6.69
N PRO A 28 0.28 -1.03 -7.29
CA PRO A 28 1.39 -1.89 -6.93
C PRO A 28 2.68 -1.07 -6.93
N TRP A 29 3.53 -1.30 -5.93
CA TRP A 29 4.84 -0.67 -5.88
C TRP A 29 5.72 -1.21 -7.00
N GLU A 30 5.61 -0.59 -8.17
CA GLU A 30 6.54 -0.77 -9.26
C GLU A 30 7.72 0.14 -9.01
N LEU A 31 8.84 -0.41 -8.54
CA LEU A 31 10.08 0.34 -8.31
C LEU A 31 10.57 0.93 -9.64
N LYS A 32 10.47 2.25 -9.77
CA LYS A 32 10.86 3.03 -10.95
C LYS A 32 11.91 4.06 -10.56
N THR A 33 12.75 4.43 -11.51
CA THR A 33 13.65 5.57 -11.36
C THR A 33 12.84 6.84 -11.07
N ASP A 34 13.40 7.74 -10.25
CA ASP A 34 12.78 9.00 -9.84
C ASP A 34 11.43 8.88 -9.11
N MET A 35 11.18 7.74 -8.47
CA MET A 35 10.02 7.55 -7.59
C MET A 35 10.47 7.32 -6.14
N GLY A 36 9.80 7.99 -5.21
CA GLY A 36 9.90 7.75 -3.78
C GLY A 36 8.73 6.91 -3.30
N TYR A 37 9.00 5.93 -2.43
CA TYR A 37 7.99 5.05 -1.84
C TYR A 37 8.00 5.26 -0.33
N ALA A 38 6.85 5.62 0.23
CA ALA A 38 6.71 5.82 1.67
C ALA A 38 5.80 4.75 2.26
N TYR A 39 6.33 4.07 3.27
CA TYR A 39 5.58 3.24 4.19
C TYR A 39 5.37 4.06 5.46
N ASP A 40 4.13 4.48 5.72
CA ASP A 40 3.84 5.35 6.85
C ASP A 40 3.65 4.57 8.16
N LYS A 41 3.52 5.32 9.25
CA LYS A 41 3.31 4.79 10.61
C LYS A 41 2.03 3.96 10.77
N ASP A 42 1.06 4.15 9.87
CA ASP A 42 -0.23 3.45 9.88
C ASP A 42 -0.18 2.20 8.97
N GLY A 43 0.98 1.93 8.37
CA GLY A 43 1.21 0.80 7.48
C GLY A 43 0.69 1.02 6.06
N LYS A 44 0.36 2.26 5.68
CA LYS A 44 -0.09 2.58 4.34
C LYS A 44 1.11 2.85 3.44
N THR A 45 0.99 2.36 2.21
CA THR A 45 1.96 2.54 1.15
C THR A 45 1.56 3.70 0.25
N SER A 46 2.53 4.51 -0.16
CA SER A 46 2.34 5.62 -1.09
C SER A 46 3.54 5.79 -2.00
N SER A 47 3.34 6.34 -3.18
CA SER A 47 4.37 6.59 -4.16
C SER A 47 4.32 8.05 -4.63
N TYR A 48 5.48 8.66 -4.81
CA TYR A 48 5.61 10.06 -5.18
C TYR A 48 6.66 10.22 -6.27
N LYS A 49 6.35 11.00 -7.31
CA LYS A 49 7.37 11.41 -8.28
C LYS A 49 8.35 12.36 -7.61
N MET A 50 9.62 12.00 -7.63
CA MET A 50 10.69 12.79 -7.06
C MET A 50 10.90 14.02 -7.93
N GLY A 51 10.72 15.21 -7.34
CA GLY A 51 11.04 16.47 -7.99
C GLY A 51 12.52 16.84 -7.78
N THR A 52 13.11 17.52 -8.76
CA THR A 52 14.49 18.03 -8.69
C THR A 52 14.67 19.13 -7.64
N ASN A 53 13.59 19.87 -7.31
CA ASN A 53 13.65 21.05 -6.45
C ASN A 53 13.97 20.76 -4.96
N ASN A 54 13.85 19.50 -4.52
CA ASN A 54 14.11 19.10 -3.13
C ASN A 54 14.98 17.84 -2.97
N ALA A 55 15.57 17.34 -4.07
CA ALA A 55 16.38 16.12 -4.04
C ALA A 55 17.56 16.21 -3.04
N GLY A 56 18.20 17.39 -2.93
CA GLY A 56 19.28 17.62 -1.96
C GLY A 56 18.86 17.50 -0.49
N LYS A 57 17.59 17.80 -0.15
CA LYS A 57 17.07 17.60 1.22
C LYS A 57 16.75 16.14 1.50
N LEU A 58 16.29 15.40 0.49
CA LEU A 58 15.98 13.96 0.61
C LEU A 58 17.25 13.13 0.79
N LEU A 59 18.33 13.49 0.09
CA LEU A 59 19.62 12.82 0.25
C LEU A 59 20.33 13.18 1.56
N LYS A 60 20.00 14.33 2.16
CA LYS A 60 20.59 14.77 3.42
C LYS A 60 20.09 13.88 4.57
N GLY A 61 20.93 12.94 4.99
CA GLY A 61 20.62 11.97 6.05
C GLY A 61 20.08 10.64 5.52
N ALA A 62 19.87 10.50 4.21
CA ALA A 62 19.54 9.21 3.61
C ALA A 62 20.74 8.25 3.73
N LYS A 63 20.45 6.99 4.06
CA LYS A 63 21.44 5.91 4.01
C LYS A 63 21.19 5.07 2.78
N LYS A 64 22.26 4.75 2.05
CA LYS A 64 22.18 3.76 0.97
C LYS A 64 21.81 2.41 1.59
N VAL A 65 20.83 1.75 0.99
CA VAL A 65 20.46 0.38 1.36
C VAL A 65 21.64 -0.55 1.05
N PRO A 66 22.11 -1.38 2.01
CA PRO A 66 23.15 -2.36 1.75
C PRO A 66 22.76 -3.33 0.63
N PRO A 67 23.67 -3.66 -0.30
CA PRO A 67 23.45 -4.75 -1.24
C PRO A 67 23.07 -6.05 -0.52
N GLY A 68 22.20 -6.85 -1.13
CA GLY A 68 21.69 -8.06 -0.48
C GLY A 68 20.60 -7.80 0.57
N THR A 69 19.85 -6.71 0.45
CA THR A 69 18.66 -6.46 1.26
C THR A 69 17.40 -6.77 0.44
N LEU A 70 16.54 -7.64 0.97
CA LEU A 70 15.23 -7.96 0.41
C LEU A 70 14.16 -7.10 1.08
N PHE A 71 13.28 -6.51 0.29
CA PHE A 71 12.05 -5.86 0.75
C PHE A 71 10.84 -6.62 0.21
N PHE A 72 9.83 -6.81 1.04
CA PHE A 72 8.61 -7.52 0.65
C PHE A 72 7.42 -7.06 1.48
N ILE A 73 6.23 -7.17 0.89
CA ILE A 73 4.96 -6.96 1.59
C ILE A 73 4.47 -8.32 2.08
N GLY A 74 4.27 -8.47 3.38
CA GLY A 74 3.71 -9.68 3.97
C GLY A 74 2.23 -9.86 3.65
N HIS A 75 1.69 -11.04 3.92
CA HIS A 75 0.25 -11.32 3.73
C HIS A 75 -0.67 -10.37 4.53
N ASN A 76 -0.11 -9.73 5.57
CA ASN A 76 -0.77 -8.75 6.43
C ASN A 76 -0.69 -7.31 5.88
N GLY A 77 -0.15 -7.11 4.67
CA GLY A 77 0.00 -5.81 4.04
C GLY A 77 1.15 -4.96 4.61
N GLN A 78 1.97 -5.51 5.50
CA GLN A 78 3.08 -4.78 6.11
C GLN A 78 4.38 -4.90 5.32
N LEU A 79 5.18 -3.83 5.29
CA LEU A 79 6.49 -3.82 4.66
C LEU A 79 7.54 -4.40 5.60
N TYR A 80 8.21 -5.46 5.14
CA TYR A 80 9.33 -6.07 5.81
C TYR A 80 10.63 -5.84 5.04
N MET A 81 11.74 -5.81 5.78
CA MET A 81 13.08 -5.87 5.22
C MET A 81 13.86 -7.01 5.85
N ARG A 82 14.68 -7.70 5.05
CA ARG A 82 15.59 -8.74 5.51
C ARG A 82 16.98 -8.53 4.91
N SER A 83 17.99 -8.62 5.76
CA SER A 83 19.39 -8.72 5.34
C SER A 83 19.84 -10.19 5.45
N GLY A 84 20.69 -10.62 4.51
CA GLY A 84 21.22 -12.00 4.46
C GLY A 84 20.81 -12.75 3.18
N PRO A 85 21.14 -14.05 3.08
CA PRO A 85 20.85 -14.84 1.88
C PRO A 85 19.34 -14.97 1.69
N TYR A 86 18.85 -14.51 0.54
CA TYR A 86 17.48 -14.76 0.06
C TYR A 86 17.48 -15.54 -1.28
N LEU A 87 18.68 -15.81 -1.80
CA LEU A 87 18.92 -16.67 -2.96
C LEU A 87 19.79 -17.85 -2.51
N GLU A 88 19.44 -19.04 -3.00
CA GLU A 88 20.26 -20.23 -2.92
C GLU A 88 20.67 -20.60 -4.35
N GLY A 89 21.92 -20.30 -4.71
CA GLY A 89 22.33 -20.22 -6.12
C GLY A 89 21.52 -19.13 -6.84
N ASP A 90 20.78 -19.52 -7.88
CA ASP A 90 19.89 -18.62 -8.65
C ASP A 90 18.41 -18.73 -8.22
N LYS A 91 18.06 -19.58 -7.24
CA LYS A 91 16.67 -19.80 -6.80
C LYS A 91 16.34 -18.93 -5.60
N PHE A 92 15.19 -18.25 -5.64
CA PHE A 92 14.66 -17.53 -4.49
C PHE A 92 14.17 -18.50 -3.41
N MET A 93 14.66 -18.32 -2.18
CA MET A 93 14.46 -19.29 -1.09
C MET A 93 13.04 -19.30 -0.51
N PHE A 94 12.23 -18.27 -0.77
CA PHE A 94 10.91 -18.08 -0.15
C PHE A 94 9.75 -18.17 -1.16
N GLY A 95 10.00 -18.77 -2.33
CA GLY A 95 8.99 -19.01 -3.38
C GLY A 95 8.43 -20.43 -3.33
N SER A 96 7.34 -20.67 -4.07
CA SER A 96 6.83 -22.02 -4.30
C SER A 96 7.92 -22.89 -4.94
N ASN A 97 8.05 -24.13 -4.48
CA ASN A 97 9.07 -25.05 -4.97
C ASN A 97 8.87 -25.47 -6.41
#